data_AF-A0A937FDX5-F1
#
_entry.id   AF-A0A937FDX5-F1
#
_cell.length_a   1.000
_cell.length_b   1.000
_cell.length_c   1.000
_cell.angle_alpha   90.00
_cell.angle_beta   90.00
_cell.angle_gamma   90.00
#
_symmetry.space_group_name_H-M   'P 1'
#
loop_
_entity.id
_entity.type
_entity.pdbx_description
1 polymer ?
#
loop_
_entity_poly.entity_id
_entity_poly.type
_entity_poly.pdbx_seq_one_letter_code
_entity_poly.pdbx_strand_id
1 'polypeptide(L)'
;MKKLSKVLLAFLLSLTLYGCAGAGDYDIDLPGGYSLIRSSAHIVTINKRINETSWESDIIPAKVVEIASDEKYVLAKQIGLKRRNPDNINDTYEIPDESKVSYWILEIENGKVYGPLIEKEFNEKKKELSISTNIVLKSVSAYKKNS
;
A
#
# COMPACT_ATOMS: atom_id res chain seq x y z
N MET A 1 -13.73 47.77 -24.64
CA MET A 1 -12.75 46.97 -23.86
C MET A 1 -13.35 46.17 -22.68
N LYS A 2 -14.66 45.87 -22.65
CA LYS A 2 -15.29 45.14 -21.51
C LYS A 2 -15.54 43.64 -21.74
N LYS A 3 -15.37 43.15 -22.98
CA LYS A 3 -15.60 41.73 -23.34
C LYS A 3 -14.36 40.85 -23.18
N LEU A 4 -13.15 41.41 -23.33
CA LEU A 4 -11.88 40.67 -23.18
C LEU A 4 -11.62 40.24 -21.72
N SER A 5 -12.04 41.06 -20.76
CA SER A 5 -11.88 40.79 -19.32
C SER A 5 -12.73 39.61 -18.83
N LYS A 6 -13.92 39.38 -19.41
CA LYS A 6 -14.80 38.26 -19.02
C LYS A 6 -14.30 36.91 -19.54
N VAL A 7 -13.66 36.87 -20.71
CA VAL A 7 -13.10 35.64 -21.29
C VAL A 7 -11.83 35.23 -20.54
N LEU A 8 -10.99 36.19 -20.16
CA LEU A 8 -9.78 35.93 -19.37
C LEU A 8 -10.11 35.40 -17.96
N LEU A 9 -11.18 35.92 -17.33
CA LEU A 9 -11.64 35.46 -16.02
C LEU A 9 -12.25 34.04 -16.07
N ALA A 10 -12.91 33.69 -17.18
CA ALA A 10 -13.44 32.34 -17.40
C ALA A 10 -12.33 31.31 -17.64
N PHE A 11 -11.23 31.70 -18.29
CA PHE A 11 -10.07 30.83 -18.53
C PHE A 11 -9.21 30.63 -17.27
N LEU A 12 -9.14 31.64 -16.39
CA LEU A 12 -8.44 31.54 -15.10
C LEU A 12 -9.17 30.62 -14.10
N LEU A 13 -10.51 30.54 -14.19
CA LEU A 13 -11.32 29.67 -13.33
C LEU A 13 -11.21 28.18 -13.70
N SER A 14 -10.84 27.85 -14.94
CA SER A 14 -10.67 26.45 -15.38
C SER A 14 -9.34 25.81 -14.94
N LEU A 15 -8.38 26.60 -14.45
CA LEU A 15 -7.05 26.12 -14.06
C LEU A 15 -6.96 25.66 -12.59
N THR A 16 -7.98 25.90 -11.77
CA THR A 16 -7.94 25.60 -10.32
C THR A 16 -8.54 24.23 -9.93
N LEU A 17 -8.94 23.40 -10.90
CA LEU A 17 -9.55 22.09 -10.63
C LEU A 17 -8.60 20.90 -10.75
N TYR A 18 -7.30 21.11 -10.91
CA TYR A 18 -6.30 20.06 -10.65
C TYR A 18 -6.11 19.92 -9.14
N GLY A 19 -7.16 19.50 -8.43
CA GLY A 19 -7.01 18.92 -7.11
C GLY A 19 -6.22 17.63 -7.29
N CYS A 20 -5.04 17.53 -6.65
CA CYS A 20 -4.48 16.21 -6.36
C CYS A 20 -5.51 15.48 -5.51
N ALA A 21 -6.34 14.63 -6.14
CA ALA A 21 -7.21 13.73 -5.41
C ALA A 21 -6.30 12.87 -4.53
N GLY A 22 -6.26 13.17 -3.23
CA GLY A 22 -5.69 12.27 -2.24
C GLY A 22 -6.33 10.92 -2.49
N ALA A 23 -5.52 9.87 -2.68
CA ALA A 23 -6.03 8.56 -3.06
C ALA A 23 -7.20 8.21 -2.12
N GLY A 24 -8.37 7.93 -2.70
CA GLY A 24 -9.51 7.39 -1.95
C GLY A 24 -9.22 5.98 -1.48
N ASP A 25 -10.16 5.43 -0.70
CA ASP A 25 -10.09 4.03 -0.30
C ASP A 25 -10.16 3.14 -1.54
N TYR A 26 -9.42 2.03 -1.49
CA TYR A 26 -9.39 1.07 -2.59
C TYR A 26 -8.98 -0.30 -2.08
N ASP A 27 -9.35 -1.32 -2.83
CA ASP A 27 -8.80 -2.65 -2.74
C ASP A 27 -8.29 -3.10 -4.12
N ILE A 28 -7.20 -3.86 -4.11
CA ILE A 28 -6.62 -4.46 -5.31
C ILE A 28 -6.53 -5.95 -5.07
N ASP A 29 -7.08 -6.74 -5.99
CA ASP A 29 -7.00 -8.19 -5.93
C ASP A 29 -5.56 -8.66 -6.12
N LEU A 30 -5.17 -9.60 -5.26
CA LEU A 30 -3.92 -10.33 -5.31
C LEU A 30 -4.22 -11.82 -5.56
N PRO A 31 -3.29 -12.58 -6.14
CA PRO A 31 -3.52 -13.99 -6.43
C PRO A 31 -3.88 -14.79 -5.17
N GLY A 32 -4.70 -15.82 -5.32
CA GLY A 32 -5.11 -16.68 -4.21
C GLY A 32 -6.18 -16.09 -3.28
N GLY A 33 -6.95 -15.10 -3.75
CA GLY A 33 -8.03 -14.51 -2.96
C GLY A 33 -7.54 -13.61 -1.82
N TYR A 34 -6.35 -13.02 -1.98
CA TYR A 34 -5.86 -11.96 -1.11
C TYR A 34 -6.17 -10.60 -1.72
N SER A 35 -6.13 -9.55 -0.91
CA SER A 35 -6.32 -8.19 -1.39
C SER A 35 -5.37 -7.24 -0.68
N LEU A 36 -4.82 -6.27 -1.43
CA LEU A 36 -4.20 -5.08 -0.87
C LEU A 36 -5.30 -4.06 -0.60
N ILE A 37 -5.52 -3.69 0.66
CA ILE A 37 -6.60 -2.80 1.06
C ILE A 37 -5.99 -1.49 1.56
N ARG A 38 -6.54 -0.37 1.09
CA ARG A 38 -6.26 0.94 1.65
C ARG A 38 -7.55 1.55 2.18
N SER A 39 -7.60 1.77 3.49
CA SER A 39 -8.70 2.47 4.19
C SER A 39 -8.30 3.87 4.68
N SER A 40 -7.00 4.22 4.59
CA SER A 40 -6.53 5.59 4.77
C SER A 40 -5.13 5.79 4.20
N ALA A 41 -4.59 7.02 4.28
CA ALA A 41 -3.24 7.30 3.81
C ALA A 41 -2.15 6.44 4.47
N HIS A 42 -2.34 5.99 5.71
CA HIS A 42 -1.37 5.20 6.45
C HIS A 42 -1.80 3.75 6.69
N ILE A 43 -3.10 3.46 6.54
CA ILE A 43 -3.63 2.09 6.65
C ILE A 43 -3.70 1.48 5.25
N VAL A 44 -2.63 0.75 4.90
CA VAL A 44 -2.51 -0.06 3.69
C VAL A 44 -2.07 -1.47 4.13
N THR A 45 -2.95 -2.46 4.01
CA THR A 45 -2.80 -3.82 4.57
C THR A 45 -2.94 -4.87 3.47
N ILE A 46 -2.54 -6.11 3.76
CA ILE A 46 -2.91 -7.27 2.94
C ILE A 46 -3.75 -8.22 3.80
N ASN A 47 -4.90 -8.62 3.27
CA ASN A 47 -5.89 -9.44 3.98
C ASN A 47 -6.40 -10.56 3.05
N LYS A 48 -6.95 -11.63 3.63
CA LYS A 48 -7.69 -12.66 2.86
C LYS A 48 -9.10 -12.16 2.61
N ARG A 49 -9.59 -12.27 1.37
CA ARG A 49 -10.97 -11.95 1.02
C ARG A 49 -11.91 -13.07 1.45
N ILE A 50 -12.99 -12.70 2.15
CA ILE A 50 -14.08 -13.62 2.53
C ILE A 50 -15.19 -13.57 1.47
N ASN A 51 -15.57 -12.35 1.07
CA ASN A 51 -16.53 -12.09 -0.01
C ASN A 51 -16.25 -10.71 -0.63
N GLU A 52 -17.14 -10.23 -1.51
CA GLU A 52 -16.96 -8.98 -2.25
C GLU A 52 -16.73 -7.76 -1.35
N THR A 53 -17.27 -7.75 -0.13
CA THR A 53 -17.27 -6.59 0.76
C THR A 53 -16.62 -6.84 2.11
N SER A 54 -15.98 -8.01 2.32
CA SER A 54 -15.36 -8.33 3.61
C SER A 54 -14.10 -9.17 3.49
N TRP A 55 -13.22 -8.95 4.47
CA TRP A 55 -11.91 -9.55 4.56
C TRP A 55 -11.64 -10.03 6.00
N GLU A 56 -10.73 -10.98 6.13
CA GLU A 56 -10.19 -11.41 7.42
C GLU A 56 -9.30 -10.31 8.03
N SER A 57 -8.83 -10.56 9.25
CA SER A 57 -7.84 -9.70 9.92
C SER A 57 -6.57 -9.52 9.08
N ASP A 58 -5.84 -8.44 9.35
CA ASP A 58 -4.60 -8.10 8.65
C ASP A 58 -3.60 -9.25 8.70
N ILE A 59 -3.27 -9.78 7.52
CA ILE A 59 -2.26 -10.84 7.34
C ILE A 59 -0.88 -10.20 7.25
N ILE A 60 -0.79 -9.09 6.52
CA ILE A 60 0.36 -8.18 6.56
C ILE A 60 -0.16 -6.81 7.01
N PRO A 61 0.28 -6.31 8.18
CA PRO A 61 -0.25 -5.08 8.75
C PRO A 61 0.21 -3.83 8.00
N ALA A 62 -0.42 -2.70 8.31
CA ALA A 62 -0.02 -1.40 7.77
C ALA A 62 1.39 -0.97 8.22
N LYS A 63 2.15 -0.20 7.45
CA LYS A 63 1.83 0.44 6.16
C LYS A 63 2.57 -0.24 5.02
N VAL A 64 1.88 -1.05 4.21
CA VAL A 64 2.46 -1.63 2.99
C VAL A 64 2.70 -0.52 1.96
N VAL A 65 3.91 -0.43 1.43
CA VAL A 65 4.33 0.63 0.50
C VAL A 65 4.77 0.10 -0.87
N GLU A 66 5.25 -1.13 -0.93
CA GLU A 66 5.60 -1.81 -2.18
C GLU A 66 5.10 -3.24 -2.14
N ILE A 67 4.65 -3.75 -3.29
CA ILE A 67 4.20 -5.12 -3.47
C ILE A 67 4.76 -5.73 -4.76
N ALA A 68 4.83 -7.05 -4.80
CA ALA A 68 4.97 -7.85 -6.00
C ALA A 68 4.31 -9.20 -5.78
N SER A 69 3.80 -9.83 -6.83
CA SER A 69 3.16 -11.13 -6.70
C SER A 69 3.34 -11.98 -7.95
N ASP A 70 3.29 -13.29 -7.75
CA ASP A 70 3.03 -14.29 -8.78
C ASP A 70 1.91 -15.24 -8.29
N GLU A 71 1.75 -16.39 -8.95
CA GLU A 71 0.73 -17.38 -8.56
C GLU A 71 1.00 -18.06 -7.21
N LYS A 72 2.23 -17.99 -6.68
CA LYS A 72 2.67 -18.72 -5.49
C LYS A 72 2.93 -17.81 -4.29
N TYR A 73 3.39 -16.59 -4.53
CA TYR A 73 3.85 -15.69 -3.49
C TYR A 73 3.32 -14.26 -3.68
N VAL A 74 3.06 -13.61 -2.56
CA VAL A 74 2.95 -12.15 -2.45
C VAL A 74 4.13 -11.65 -1.62
N LEU A 75 4.88 -10.71 -2.17
CA LEU A 75 5.98 -10.00 -1.51
C LEU A 75 5.49 -8.61 -1.12
N ALA A 76 5.85 -8.16 0.09
CA ALA A 76 5.53 -6.81 0.53
C ALA A 76 6.68 -6.16 1.27
N LYS A 77 6.80 -4.84 1.09
CA LYS A 77 7.61 -3.96 1.92
C LYS A 77 6.69 -3.09 2.76
N GLN A 78 7.01 -3.00 4.03
CA GLN A 78 6.24 -2.27 5.03
C GLN A 78 7.12 -1.19 5.65
N ILE A 79 6.53 -0.01 5.83
CA ILE A 79 7.09 1.02 6.70
C ILE A 79 6.34 0.96 8.03
N GLY A 80 7.08 0.95 9.13
CA GLY A 80 6.54 0.96 10.47
C GLY A 80 5.76 2.24 10.76
N LEU A 81 4.96 2.18 11.81
CA LEU A 81 4.18 3.32 12.29
C LEU A 81 4.68 3.73 13.67
N LYS A 82 4.55 5.02 13.98
CA LYS A 82 4.81 5.58 15.30
C LYS A 82 3.75 6.63 15.64
N ARG A 83 3.47 6.81 16.93
CA ARG A 83 2.59 7.88 17.38
C ARG A 83 3.15 9.23 16.93
N ARG A 84 2.29 10.06 16.35
CA ARG A 84 2.64 11.43 15.97
C ARG A 84 3.08 12.26 17.18
N ASN A 85 2.40 12.07 18.30
CA ASN A 85 2.71 12.71 19.56
C ASN A 85 2.84 11.65 20.67
N PRO A 86 4.04 11.10 20.91
CA PRO A 86 4.27 10.06 21.91
C PRO A 86 3.93 10.50 23.34
N ASP A 87 4.01 11.80 23.64
CA ASP A 87 3.80 12.34 24.99
C ASP A 87 2.31 12.58 25.31
N ASN A 88 1.45 12.61 24.28
CA ASN A 88 0.01 12.75 24.45
C ASN A 88 -0.70 11.40 24.33
N ILE A 89 -1.06 10.81 25.47
CA ILE A 89 -1.77 9.53 25.53
C ILE A 89 -3.09 9.50 24.73
N ASN A 90 -3.75 10.65 24.57
CA ASN A 90 -5.01 10.77 23.83
C ASN A 90 -4.81 10.92 22.31
N ASP A 91 -3.58 11.22 21.86
CA ASP A 91 -3.25 11.26 20.42
C ASP A 91 -2.83 9.85 19.98
N THR A 92 -3.81 9.06 19.53
CA THR A 92 -3.57 7.71 18.99
C THR A 92 -3.19 7.71 17.51
N TYR A 93 -3.09 8.88 16.87
CA TYR A 93 -2.78 8.96 15.46
C TYR A 93 -1.34 8.53 15.20
N GLU A 94 -1.17 7.62 14.25
CA GLU A 94 0.14 7.12 13.85
C GLU A 94 0.57 7.69 12.50
N ILE A 95 1.87 7.95 12.38
CA ILE A 95 2.54 8.42 11.18
C ILE A 95 3.65 7.44 10.77
N PRO A 96 4.06 7.44 9.49
CA PRO A 96 5.16 6.60 9.02
C PRO A 96 6.45 6.84 9.80
N ASP A 97 7.12 5.74 10.12
CA ASP A 97 8.45 5.72 10.71
C ASP A 97 9.42 5.08 9.72
N GLU A 98 9.99 5.89 8.81
CA GLU A 98 10.85 5.39 7.72
C GLU A 98 12.14 4.70 8.21
N SER A 99 12.53 4.88 9.47
CA SER A 99 13.63 4.11 10.08
C SER A 99 13.27 2.66 10.38
N LYS A 100 11.98 2.31 10.36
CA LYS A 100 11.47 0.95 10.58
C LYS A 100 10.97 0.39 9.26
N VAL A 101 11.81 -0.37 8.57
CA VAL A 101 11.44 -1.05 7.33
C VAL A 101 11.44 -2.55 7.59
N SER A 102 10.35 -3.19 7.19
CA SER A 102 10.16 -4.64 7.29
C SER A 102 9.71 -5.20 5.96
N TYR A 103 10.04 -6.46 5.72
CA TYR A 103 9.66 -7.19 4.53
C TYR A 103 8.86 -8.43 4.89
N TRP A 104 7.98 -8.83 3.98
CA TRP A 104 7.05 -9.92 4.19
C TRP A 104 6.96 -10.80 2.94
N ILE A 105 6.79 -12.10 3.15
CA ILE A 105 6.50 -13.09 2.11
C ILE A 105 5.25 -13.85 2.56
N LEU A 106 4.21 -13.83 1.75
CA LEU A 106 3.01 -14.65 1.91
C LEU A 106 3.05 -15.76 0.85
N GLU A 107 3.02 -17.01 1.30
CA GLU A 107 2.85 -18.20 0.48
C GLU A 107 1.35 -18.46 0.28
N ILE A 108 0.89 -18.44 -0.96
CA ILE A 108 -0.53 -18.41 -1.31
C ILE A 108 -1.22 -19.74 -1.00
N GLU A 109 -0.57 -20.86 -1.32
CA GLU A 109 -1.18 -22.19 -1.26
C GLU A 109 -1.67 -22.56 0.15
N ASN A 110 -0.85 -22.27 1.16
CA ASN A 110 -1.10 -22.64 2.55
C ASN A 110 -1.36 -21.43 3.46
N GLY A 111 -1.31 -20.21 2.92
CA GLY A 111 -1.47 -18.96 3.65
C GLY A 111 -0.36 -18.64 4.64
N LYS A 112 0.82 -19.27 4.52
CA LYS A 112 1.93 -19.09 5.45
C LYS A 112 2.61 -17.75 5.22
N VAL A 113 2.83 -17.02 6.31
CA VAL A 113 3.46 -15.70 6.31
C VAL A 113 4.85 -15.78 6.92
N TYR A 114 5.83 -15.20 6.24
CA TYR A 114 7.19 -14.98 6.73
C TYR A 114 7.40 -13.49 6.93
N GLY A 115 7.50 -13.06 8.19
CA GLY A 115 7.81 -11.69 8.55
C GLY A 115 7.40 -11.35 9.98
N PRO A 116 7.72 -10.12 10.44
CA PRO A 116 8.49 -9.11 9.72
C PRO A 116 9.97 -9.51 9.58
N LEU A 117 10.55 -9.35 8.38
CA LEU A 117 11.96 -9.63 8.08
C LEU A 117 12.75 -8.35 7.85
N ILE A 118 14.04 -8.33 8.16
CA ILE A 118 14.96 -7.33 7.60
C ILE A 118 15.32 -7.68 6.16
N GLU A 119 15.88 -6.73 5.41
CA GLU A 119 16.19 -6.92 3.98
C GLU A 119 17.10 -8.13 3.70
N LYS A 120 18.10 -8.36 4.57
CA LYS A 120 19.00 -9.51 4.45
C LYS A 120 18.22 -10.84 4.57
N GLU A 121 17.43 -10.98 5.62
CA GLU A 121 16.61 -12.17 5.88
C GLU A 121 15.56 -12.39 4.77
N PHE A 122 14.98 -11.31 4.26
CA PHE A 122 14.05 -11.36 3.14
C PHE A 122 14.71 -11.92 1.88
N ASN A 123 15.91 -11.44 1.53
CA ASN A 123 16.65 -11.93 0.39
C ASN A 123 17.13 -13.38 0.57
N GLU A 124 17.50 -13.77 1.80
CA GLU A 124 17.82 -15.16 2.13
C GLU A 124 16.59 -16.07 2.02
N LYS A 125 15.44 -15.64 2.55
CA LYS A 125 14.18 -16.38 2.46
C LYS A 125 13.68 -16.50 1.02
N LYS A 126 13.81 -15.44 0.20
CA LYS A 126 13.52 -15.51 -1.25
C LYS A 126 14.34 -16.59 -1.94
N LYS A 127 15.62 -16.74 -1.59
CA LYS A 127 16.50 -17.79 -2.15
C LYS A 127 16.09 -19.17 -1.68
N GLU A 128 15.82 -19.33 -0.38
CA GLU A 128 15.35 -20.60 0.21
C GLU A 128 14.06 -21.09 -0.45
N LEU A 129 13.11 -20.18 -0.68
CA LEU A 129 11.84 -20.46 -1.34
C LEU A 129 11.93 -20.49 -2.87
N SER A 130 13.13 -20.32 -3.45
CA SER A 130 13.36 -20.29 -4.91
C SER A 130 12.47 -19.29 -5.65
N ILE A 131 12.19 -18.14 -5.02
CA ILE A 131 11.36 -17.08 -5.60
C ILE A 131 12.13 -16.41 -6.73
N SER A 132 11.49 -16.30 -7.90
CA SER A 132 12.10 -15.72 -9.11
C SER A 132 12.60 -14.30 -8.86
N THR A 133 13.79 -14.00 -9.39
CA THR A 133 14.39 -12.65 -9.34
C THR A 133 13.62 -11.63 -10.16
N ASN A 134 12.75 -12.07 -11.09
CA ASN A 134 11.88 -11.21 -11.89
C ASN A 134 10.70 -10.63 -11.07
N ILE A 135 10.44 -11.16 -9.87
CA ILE A 135 9.41 -10.66 -8.97
C ILE A 135 10.02 -9.55 -8.12
N VAL A 136 9.89 -8.33 -8.64
CA VAL A 136 10.48 -7.11 -8.08
C VAL A 136 9.39 -6.24 -7.47
N LEU A 137 9.60 -5.83 -6.22
CA LEU A 137 8.73 -4.92 -5.48
C LEU A 137 8.53 -3.62 -6.24
N LYS A 138 7.27 -3.19 -6.36
CA LYS A 138 6.86 -1.93 -6.97
C LYS A 138 5.96 -1.18 -6.01
N SER A 139 6.03 0.16 -6.05
CA SER A 139 5.15 0.99 -5.21
C SER A 139 3.69 0.61 -5.40
N VAL A 140 2.94 0.55 -4.29
CA VAL A 140 1.48 0.34 -4.30
C VAL A 140 0.76 1.39 -5.16
N SER A 141 1.31 2.60 -5.24
CA SER A 141 0.78 3.67 -6.10
C SER A 141 0.88 3.38 -7.59
N ALA A 142 1.90 2.63 -8.02
CA ALA A 142 2.05 2.21 -9.42
C ALA A 142 1.08 1.08 -9.78
N TYR A 143 0.71 0.23 -8.81
CA TYR A 143 -0.25 -0.85 -9.01
C TYR A 143 -1.64 -0.32 -9.33
N LYS A 144 -2.10 0.75 -8.65
CA LYS A 144 -3.37 1.43 -8.92
C LYS A 144 -3.56 1.86 -10.38
N LYS A 145 -2.47 2.15 -11.10
CA LYS A 145 -2.56 2.71 -12.46
C LYS A 145 -2.88 1.66 -13.53
N ASN A 146 -2.76 0.37 -13.20
CA ASN A 146 -2.92 -0.74 -14.15
C ASN A 146 -4.09 -1.68 -13.80
N SER A 147 -4.95 -1.27 -12.87
CA SER A 147 -6.17 -2.01 -12.46
C SER A 147 -7.42 -1.30 -12.96
#